data_AF-A0A830CGP1-F1
#
_entry.id   AF-A0A830CGP1-F1
#
_cell.length_a   1.000
_cell.length_b   1.000
_cell.length_c   1.000
_cell.angle_alpha   90.00
_cell.angle_beta   90.00
_cell.angle_gamma   90.00
#
_symmetry.space_group_name_H-M   'P 1'
#
loop_
_entity.id
_entity.type
_entity.pdbx_description
1 polymer ?
#
loop_
_entity_poly.entity_id
_entity_poly.type
_entity_poly.pdbx_seq_one_letter_code
_entity_poly.pdbx_strand_id
1 'polypeptide(L)'
;MQGEAAICETGSKQFKGICFNNENCATICEKEGFISGRCKGFFPTCTCAKQCPKNTAPNAGTGPPEADNPPETVTSVLTIE
;
A
#
# COMPACT_ATOMS: atom_id res chain seq x y z
N MET A 1 -20.54 5.36 -22.32
CA MET A 1 -19.19 5.82 -21.93
C MET A 1 -18.70 4.88 -20.84
N GLN A 2 -17.59 4.18 -21.07
CA GLN A 2 -17.01 3.25 -20.09
C GLN A 2 -16.34 4.09 -18.99
N GLY A 3 -16.98 4.17 -17.83
CA GLY A 3 -16.39 4.84 -16.68
C GLY A 3 -15.40 3.90 -16.02
N GLU A 4 -14.16 3.88 -16.49
CA GLU A 4 -13.07 3.12 -15.85
C GLU A 4 -13.10 3.38 -14.33
N ALA A 5 -13.16 2.31 -13.54
CA ALA A 5 -13.14 2.43 -12.09
C ALA A 5 -11.77 2.95 -11.69
N ALA A 6 -11.70 4.10 -11.01
CA ALA A 6 -10.45 4.60 -10.47
C ALA A 6 -9.95 3.61 -9.42
N ILE A 7 -8.72 3.11 -9.58
CA ILE A 7 -8.07 2.24 -8.60
C ILE A 7 -7.15 3.10 -7.75
N CYS A 8 -7.24 2.96 -6.44
CA CYS A 8 -6.35 3.58 -5.48
C CYS A 8 -5.46 2.54 -4.81
N GLU A 9 -4.20 2.90 -4.62
CA GLU A 9 -3.18 2.07 -3.97
C GLU A 9 -2.84 2.63 -2.58
N THR A 10 -2.55 1.74 -1.62
CA THR A 10 -2.09 2.09 -0.27
C THR A 10 -1.19 0.99 0.30
N GLY A 11 -0.27 1.31 1.21
CA GLY A 11 0.48 0.30 1.94
C GLY A 11 -0.44 -0.54 2.84
N SER A 12 -0.15 -1.84 2.95
CA SER A 12 -0.81 -2.73 3.92
C SER A 12 -0.43 -2.31 5.35
N LYS A 13 -1.40 -2.32 6.27
CA LYS A 13 -1.16 -2.05 7.70
C LYS A 13 -0.78 -3.31 8.46
N GLN A 14 -1.22 -4.46 7.97
CA GLN A 14 -0.92 -5.76 8.56
C GLN A 14 0.39 -6.37 8.05
N PHE A 15 0.83 -6.03 6.84
CA PHE A 15 2.09 -6.52 6.29
C PHE A 15 3.28 -5.85 6.98
N LYS A 16 4.24 -6.66 7.45
CA LYS A 16 5.47 -6.18 8.09
C LYS A 16 6.68 -6.83 7.44
N GLY A 17 7.72 -6.02 7.21
CA GLY A 17 8.97 -6.48 6.61
C GLY A 17 8.99 -6.39 5.08
N ILE A 18 9.91 -7.14 4.48
CA ILE A 18 10.17 -7.11 3.04
C ILE A 18 9.19 -8.04 2.31
N CYS A 19 8.60 -7.52 1.25
CA CYS A 19 7.64 -8.23 0.41
C CYS A 19 8.36 -9.04 -0.67
N PHE A 20 8.33 -10.38 -0.52
CA PHE A 20 8.93 -11.31 -1.48
C PHE A 20 7.90 -12.06 -2.33
N ASN A 21 6.64 -12.11 -1.89
CA ASN A 21 5.59 -12.85 -2.57
C ASN A 21 4.34 -11.97 -2.75
N ASN A 22 3.99 -11.72 -4.02
CA ASN A 22 2.80 -10.94 -4.38
C ASN A 22 1.51 -11.62 -3.94
N GLU A 23 1.43 -12.96 -3.98
CA GLU A 23 0.22 -13.69 -3.57
C GLU A 23 -0.02 -13.55 -2.07
N ASN A 24 1.05 -13.62 -1.27
CA ASN A 24 0.96 -13.40 0.17
C ASN A 24 0.50 -11.96 0.49
N CYS A 25 1.05 -10.99 -0.23
CA CYS A 25 0.60 -9.60 -0.15
C CYS A 25 -0.87 -9.45 -0.53
N ALA A 26 -1.31 -10.07 -1.64
CA ALA A 26 -2.71 -10.04 -2.08
C ALA A 26 -3.65 -10.63 -1.02
N THR A 27 -3.33 -11.79 -0.46
CA THR A 27 -4.15 -12.42 0.60
C THR A 27 -4.26 -11.54 1.86
N ILE A 28 -3.20 -10.82 2.22
CA ILE A 28 -3.23 -9.89 3.36
C ILE A 28 -4.10 -8.68 3.02
N CYS A 29 -3.93 -8.11 1.83
CA CYS A 29 -4.74 -7.00 1.34
C CYS A 29 -6.24 -7.37 1.27
N GLU A 30 -6.59 -8.58 0.84
CA GLU A 30 -7.97 -9.07 0.85
C GLU A 30 -8.57 -9.11 2.26
N LYS A 31 -7.79 -9.56 3.26
CA LYS A 31 -8.20 -9.52 4.68
C LYS A 31 -8.38 -8.10 5.21
N GLU A 32 -7.68 -7.13 4.63
CA GLU A 32 -7.82 -5.71 4.96
C GLU A 32 -8.96 -5.01 4.19
N GLY A 33 -9.67 -5.73 3.32
CA GLY A 33 -10.81 -5.21 2.54
C GLY A 33 -10.40 -4.58 1.20
N PHE A 34 -9.21 -4.90 0.69
CA PHE A 34 -8.75 -4.50 -0.64
C PHE A 34 -9.07 -5.57 -1.68
N ILE A 35 -9.10 -5.19 -2.95
CA ILE A 35 -9.45 -6.11 -4.05
C ILE A 35 -8.23 -6.78 -4.67
N SER A 36 -7.03 -6.28 -4.36
CA SER A 36 -5.76 -6.83 -4.85
C SER A 36 -4.57 -6.31 -4.03
N GLY A 37 -3.39 -6.90 -4.22
CA GLY A 37 -2.15 -6.46 -3.62
C GLY A 37 -0.91 -6.97 -4.36
N ARG A 38 0.20 -6.22 -4.28
CA ARG A 38 1.51 -6.60 -4.85
C ARG A 38 2.68 -5.97 -4.11
N CYS A 39 3.83 -6.62 -4.21
CA CYS A 39 5.10 -6.06 -3.77
C CYS A 39 5.55 -4.94 -4.73
N LYS A 40 5.98 -3.79 -4.20
CA LYS A 40 6.39 -2.62 -4.99
C LYS A 40 7.56 -1.89 -4.33
N GLY A 41 8.48 -1.35 -5.12
CA GLY A 41 9.64 -0.57 -4.66
C GLY A 41 10.98 -1.32 -4.67
N PHE A 42 12.07 -0.61 -4.34
CA PHE A 42 13.44 -1.15 -4.28
C PHE A 42 13.69 -1.97 -3.01
N PHE A 43 13.14 -1.53 -1.88
CA PHE A 43 12.89 -2.35 -0.70
C PHE A 43 11.40 -2.71 -0.71
N PRO A 44 11.02 -3.85 -1.33
CA PRO A 44 9.64 -4.07 -1.71
C PRO A 44 8.74 -4.09 -0.48
N THR A 45 7.73 -3.23 -0.45
CA THR A 45 6.66 -3.24 0.55
C THR A 45 5.38 -3.75 -0.07
N CYS A 46 4.48 -4.29 0.74
CA CYS A 46 3.17 -4.75 0.27
C CYS A 46 2.24 -3.55 0.03
N THR A 47 1.85 -3.36 -1.22
CA THR A 47 0.90 -2.32 -1.66
C THR A 47 -0.43 -2.97 -2.02
N CYS A 48 -1.50 -2.56 -1.35
CA CYS A 48 -2.87 -2.98 -1.59
C CYS A 48 -3.60 -2.01 -2.54
N ALA A 49 -4.55 -2.54 -3.32
CA ALA A 49 -5.35 -1.75 -4.26
C ALA A 49 -6.85 -1.94 -4.02
N LYS A 50 -7.64 -0.86 -4.12
CA LYS A 50 -9.11 -0.91 -4.05
C LYS A 50 -9.75 0.07 -5.02
N GLN A 51 -11.04 -0.13 -5.31
CA GLN A 51 -11.81 0.86 -6.06
C GLN A 51 -11.97 2.12 -5.23
N CYS A 52 -11.63 3.25 -5.84
CA CYS A 52 -11.83 4.57 -5.27
C CYS A 52 -13.21 5.11 -5.66
N PRO A 53 -13.92 5.77 -4.72
CA PRO A 53 -15.11 6.52 -5.10
C PRO A 53 -14.71 7.60 -6.12
N LYS A 54 -15.42 7.65 -7.25
CA LYS A 54 -15.28 8.75 -8.21
C LYS A 54 -15.81 10.00 -7.50
N ASN A 55 -14.91 10.92 -7.14
CA ASN A 55 -15.23 12.14 -6.40
C ASN A 55 -16.41 12.91 -7.03
N THR A 56 -17.58 12.87 -6.41
CA THR A 56 -18.54 13.99 -6.42
C THR A 56 -18.44 14.62 -5.03
N ALA A 57 -17.53 15.58 -4.85
CA ALA A 57 -17.29 16.24 -3.56
C ALA A 57 -18.37 17.31 -3.30
N PRO A 58 -18.90 17.43 -2.06
CA PRO A 58 -18.20 18.27 -1.09
C PRO A 58 -18.27 17.70 0.33
N ASN A 59 -17.46 16.69 0.61
CA ASN A 59 -16.96 16.35 1.95
C ASN A 59 -15.65 15.60 1.73
N ALA A 60 -14.62 16.35 1.33
CA ALA A 60 -13.27 15.83 1.24
C ALA A 60 -12.79 15.53 2.65
N GLY A 61 -13.00 14.29 3.10
CA GLY A 61 -12.15 13.69 4.12
C GLY A 61 -10.72 13.78 3.62
N THR A 62 -9.96 14.64 4.28
CA THR A 62 -8.58 14.99 3.99
C THR A 62 -7.71 13.76 3.83
N GLY A 63 -6.91 13.74 2.76
CA GLY A 63 -5.82 12.78 2.61
C GLY A 63 -5.49 12.43 1.16
N PRO A 64 -4.42 12.99 0.56
CA PRO A 64 -3.56 12.14 -0.26
C PRO A 64 -3.14 10.91 0.57
N PRO A 65 -2.97 9.70 0.01
CA PRO A 65 -2.36 8.62 0.77
C PRO A 65 -0.97 9.12 1.20
N GLU A 66 -0.79 9.22 2.52
CA GLU A 66 0.38 9.76 3.20
C GLU A 66 1.68 9.33 2.50
N ALA A 67 2.27 10.26 1.76
CA ALA A 67 3.69 10.25 1.47
C ALA A 67 4.33 11.08 2.58
N ASP A 68 5.33 10.48 3.25
CA ASP A 68 6.12 11.00 4.37
C ASP A 68 5.65 10.59 5.78
N ASN A 69 6.10 9.41 6.23
CA ASN A 69 7.27 9.44 7.11
C ASN A 69 8.07 8.13 6.93
N PRO A 70 9.39 8.19 6.63
CA PRO A 70 10.25 7.03 6.80
C PRO A 70 10.23 6.59 8.27
N PRO A 71 10.38 5.29 8.62
CA PRO A 71 11.04 5.00 9.88
C PRO A 71 12.49 5.52 9.73
N GLU A 72 12.72 6.78 10.09
CA GLU A 72 14.07 7.22 10.43
C GLU A 72 14.55 6.31 11.56
N THR A 73 15.71 5.71 11.35
CA THR A 73 16.40 4.71 12.20
C THR A 73 15.98 3.24 12.02
N VAL A 74 16.21 2.69 10.83
CA VAL A 74 17.17 1.57 10.81
C VAL A 74 18.35 1.97 9.94
N THR A 75 19.21 2.81 10.52
CA THR A 75 20.65 2.61 10.33
C THR A 75 20.93 1.21 10.85
N SER A 76 20.67 0.19 10.02
CA SER A 76 21.25 -1.12 10.24
C SER A 76 22.73 -0.91 10.01
N VAL A 77 23.43 -0.66 11.12
CA VAL A 77 24.85 -0.93 11.21
C VAL A 77 25.05 -2.29 10.57
N LEU A 78 25.80 -2.28 9.48
CA LEU A 78 26.38 -3.47 8.89
C LEU A 78 27.38 -4.01 9.93
N THR A 79 26.92 -4.71 10.96
CA THR A 79 27.79 -5.57 11.75
C THR A 79 27.87 -6.90 11.03
N ILE A 80 28.87 -6.98 10.16
CA ILE A 80 29.49 -8.24 9.79
C ILE A 80 30.39 -8.60 10.98
N GLU A 81 29.94 -9.54 11.80
CA GLU A 81 30.80 -10.38 12.65
C GLU A 81 30.32 -11.83 12.57
#